data_AF-A0A6B1DR44-F1
#
_entry.id   AF-A0A6B1DR44-F1
#
_cell.length_a   1.000
_cell.length_b   1.000
_cell.length_c   1.000
_cell.angle_alpha   90.00
_cell.angle_beta   90.00
_cell.angle_gamma   90.00
#
_symmetry.space_group_name_H-M   'P 1'
#
loop_
_entity.id
_entity.type
_entity.pdbx_description
1 polymer ?
#
loop_
_entity_poly.entity_id
_entity_poly.type
_entity_poly.pdbx_seq_one_letter_code
_entity_poly.pdbx_strand_id
1 'polypeptide(L)'
;MTPELIELPERFAAFAARVESRLDRVDKFIDEQLGVTGRVESRLQAILDDLHVLKGHAPGRAARDHVETILEQLGLTYTDLLDRRDLVGLLGGAASDIAAHDRQDFFRADLVVEARAADGTACHVAVEAEYMATLRASDRARRNAGYLADRTGRPAPSWPACASTTTCRPWWTPARSTGTR
;
A
#
# COMPACT_ATOMS: atom_id res chain seq x y z
N MET A 1 -54.51 -42.89 -40.52
CA MET A 1 -53.36 -42.04 -40.17
C MET A 1 -53.53 -40.71 -40.87
N THR A 2 -53.50 -39.60 -40.14
CA THR A 2 -53.58 -38.26 -40.76
C THR A 2 -52.19 -37.83 -41.24
N PRO A 3 -52.08 -37.04 -42.33
CA PRO A 3 -50.80 -36.54 -42.84
C PRO A 3 -49.95 -35.82 -41.78
N GLU A 4 -50.62 -35.13 -40.86
CA GLU A 4 -50.00 -34.40 -39.75
C GLU A 4 -49.20 -35.30 -38.78
N LEU A 5 -49.60 -36.57 -38.62
CA LEU A 5 -48.89 -37.55 -37.80
C LEU A 5 -47.66 -38.14 -38.52
N ILE A 6 -47.61 -38.05 -39.86
CA ILE A 6 -46.49 -38.51 -40.68
C ILE A 6 -45.39 -37.44 -40.74
N GLU A 7 -45.76 -36.16 -40.78
CA GLU A 7 -44.83 -35.01 -40.85
C GLU A 7 -44.29 -34.56 -39.48
N LEU A 8 -44.90 -35.03 -38.39
CA LEU A 8 -44.52 -34.68 -37.01
C LEU A 8 -43.02 -34.91 -36.72
N PRO A 9 -42.42 -36.06 -37.08
CA PRO A 9 -40.99 -36.33 -36.82
C PRO A 9 -40.06 -35.35 -37.54
N GLU A 10 -40.38 -34.95 -38.77
CA GLU A 10 -39.58 -34.00 -39.55
C GLU A 10 -39.64 -32.59 -38.94
N ARG A 11 -40.82 -32.17 -38.49
CA ARG A 11 -41.00 -30.89 -37.80
C ARG A 11 -40.27 -30.86 -36.45
N PHE A 12 -40.26 -31.97 -35.71
CA PHE A 12 -39.48 -32.10 -34.49
C PHE A 12 -37.97 -32.06 -34.75
N ALA A 13 -37.49 -32.75 -35.79
CA ALA A 13 -36.09 -32.72 -36.18
C ALA A 13 -35.63 -31.30 -36.57
N ALA A 14 -36.42 -30.60 -37.38
CA ALA A 14 -36.14 -29.22 -37.77
C ALA A 14 -36.17 -28.25 -36.57
N PHE A 15 -37.07 -28.46 -35.62
CA PHE A 15 -37.12 -27.70 -34.38
C PHE A 15 -35.89 -27.97 -33.50
N ALA A 16 -35.53 -29.24 -33.29
CA ALA A 16 -34.36 -29.64 -32.52
C ALA A 16 -33.07 -29.01 -33.08
N ALA A 17 -32.88 -29.09 -34.41
CA ALA A 17 -31.74 -28.46 -35.08
C ALA A 17 -31.70 -26.93 -34.89
N ARG A 18 -32.87 -26.26 -34.89
CA ARG A 18 -32.95 -24.81 -34.61
C ARG A 18 -32.63 -24.48 -33.16
N VAL A 19 -33.02 -25.33 -32.22
CA VAL A 19 -32.70 -25.16 -30.79
C VAL A 19 -31.21 -25.36 -30.57
N GLU A 20 -30.62 -26.42 -31.10
CA GLU A 20 -29.18 -26.72 -31.01
C GLU A 20 -28.34 -25.56 -31.59
N SER A 21 -28.66 -25.10 -32.80
CA SER A 21 -28.02 -23.92 -33.41
C SER A 21 -28.16 -22.63 -32.59
N ARG A 22 -29.24 -22.51 -31.78
CA ARG A 22 -29.42 -21.36 -30.89
C ARG A 22 -28.59 -21.51 -29.62
N LEU A 23 -28.50 -22.72 -29.06
CA LEU A 23 -27.66 -23.02 -27.90
C LEU A 23 -26.18 -22.78 -28.23
N ASP A 24 -25.70 -23.27 -29.37
CA ASP A 24 -24.31 -23.03 -29.82
C ASP A 24 -23.98 -21.54 -29.92
N ARG A 25 -24.94 -20.73 -30.37
CA ARG A 25 -24.78 -19.27 -30.45
C ARG A 25 -24.78 -18.61 -29.08
N VAL A 26 -25.56 -19.11 -28.14
CA VAL A 26 -25.58 -18.61 -26.76
C VAL A 26 -24.28 -18.96 -26.06
N ASP A 27 -23.79 -20.19 -26.20
CA ASP A 27 -22.53 -20.64 -25.59
C ASP A 27 -21.35 -19.80 -26.10
N LYS A 28 -21.27 -19.59 -27.42
CA LYS A 28 -20.25 -18.71 -28.01
C LYS A 28 -20.34 -17.28 -27.48
N PHE A 29 -21.56 -16.74 -27.33
CA PHE A 29 -21.75 -15.40 -26.78
C PHE A 29 -21.30 -15.32 -25.30
N ILE A 30 -21.60 -16.35 -24.50
CA ILE A 30 -21.15 -16.43 -23.10
C ILE A 30 -19.63 -16.43 -23.03
N ASP A 31 -18.96 -17.26 -23.84
CA ASP A 31 -17.49 -17.32 -23.88
C ASP A 31 -16.87 -15.97 -24.26
N GLU A 32 -17.45 -15.28 -25.25
CA GLU A 32 -17.02 -13.94 -25.64
C GLU A 32 -17.20 -12.92 -24.50
N GLN A 33 -18.34 -12.95 -23.78
CA GLN A 33 -18.60 -12.07 -22.65
C GLN A 33 -17.64 -12.33 -21.48
N LEU A 34 -17.36 -13.59 -21.17
CA LEU A 34 -16.38 -13.98 -20.15
C LEU A 34 -14.98 -13.46 -20.51
N GLY A 35 -14.59 -13.59 -21.79
CA GLY A 35 -13.31 -13.07 -22.29
C GLY A 35 -13.24 -11.54 -22.26
N VAL A 36 -14.33 -10.81 -22.54
CA VAL A 36 -14.38 -9.35 -22.38
C VAL A 36 -14.26 -8.97 -20.90
N THR A 37 -15.01 -9.65 -20.03
CA THR A 37 -15.03 -9.38 -18.59
C THR A 37 -13.64 -9.56 -17.99
N GLY A 38 -12.97 -10.67 -18.26
CA GLY A 38 -11.60 -10.92 -17.77
C GLY A 38 -10.58 -9.88 -18.26
N ARG A 39 -10.73 -9.38 -19.49
CA ARG A 39 -9.88 -8.28 -20.00
C ARG A 39 -10.16 -6.95 -19.31
N VAL A 40 -11.42 -6.65 -19.00
CA VAL A 40 -11.81 -5.44 -18.26
C VAL A 40 -11.27 -5.51 -16.84
N GLU A 41 -11.43 -6.63 -16.14
CA GLU A 41 -10.89 -6.85 -14.79
C GLU A 41 -9.37 -6.68 -14.76
N SER A 42 -8.66 -7.27 -15.73
CA SER A 42 -7.20 -7.14 -15.85
C SER A 42 -6.77 -5.68 -16.05
N ARG A 43 -7.50 -4.92 -16.89
CA ARG A 43 -7.23 -3.49 -17.12
C ARG A 43 -7.54 -2.65 -15.89
N LEU A 44 -8.64 -2.93 -15.19
CA LEU A 44 -8.99 -2.25 -13.94
C LEU A 44 -7.93 -2.51 -12.87
N GLN A 45 -7.41 -3.73 -12.77
CA GLN A 45 -6.32 -4.04 -11.84
C GLN A 45 -5.05 -3.26 -12.18
N ALA A 46 -4.65 -3.22 -13.45
CA ALA A 46 -3.49 -2.43 -13.88
C ALA A 46 -3.67 -0.93 -13.58
N ILE A 47 -4.86 -0.38 -13.84
CA ILE A 47 -5.18 1.01 -13.49
C ILE A 47 -5.11 1.24 -11.98
N LEU A 48 -5.59 0.29 -11.17
CA LEU A 48 -5.48 0.37 -9.71
C LEU A 48 -4.02 0.34 -9.26
N ASP A 49 -3.19 -0.51 -9.86
CA ASP A 49 -1.77 -0.59 -9.55
C ASP A 49 -1.04 0.72 -9.90
N ASP A 50 -1.30 1.28 -11.09
CA ASP A 50 -0.78 2.59 -11.50
C ASP A 50 -1.26 3.72 -10.59
N LEU A 51 -2.55 3.70 -10.21
CA LEU A 51 -3.10 4.65 -9.26
C LEU A 51 -2.49 4.50 -7.88
N HIS A 52 -2.13 3.30 -7.42
CA HIS A 52 -1.41 3.12 -6.16
C HIS A 52 -0.01 3.73 -6.23
N VAL A 53 0.69 3.61 -7.36
CA VAL A 53 1.99 4.26 -7.55
C VAL A 53 1.85 5.78 -7.51
N LEU A 54 0.88 6.35 -8.25
CA LEU A 54 0.63 7.79 -8.26
C LEU A 54 0.15 8.30 -6.89
N LYS A 55 -0.71 7.54 -6.20
CA LYS A 55 -1.16 7.82 -4.83
C LYS A 55 -0.08 7.61 -3.78
N GLY A 56 0.99 6.88 -4.04
CA GLY A 56 2.15 6.82 -3.14
C GLY A 56 3.01 8.09 -3.24
N HIS A 57 3.13 8.66 -4.45
CA HIS A 57 3.96 9.84 -4.68
C HIS A 57 3.37 11.14 -4.14
N ALA A 58 2.05 11.34 -4.20
CA ALA A 58 1.44 12.60 -3.75
C ALA A 58 1.48 12.81 -2.21
N PRO A 59 1.11 11.83 -1.36
CA PRO A 59 1.21 11.95 0.10
C PRO A 59 2.65 12.03 0.57
N GLY A 60 3.57 11.24 -0.01
CA GLY A 60 4.99 11.31 0.35
C GLY A 60 5.61 12.68 0.04
N ARG A 61 5.21 13.29 -1.09
CA ARG A 61 5.61 14.67 -1.41
C ARG A 61 4.97 15.69 -0.47
N ALA A 62 3.67 15.57 -0.18
CA ALA A 62 2.99 16.45 0.77
C ALA A 62 3.60 16.37 2.18
N ALA A 63 3.97 15.17 2.65
CA ALA A 63 4.64 14.99 3.93
C ALA A 63 6.02 15.67 3.97
N ARG A 64 6.77 15.65 2.86
CA ARG A 64 8.01 16.43 2.72
C ARG A 64 7.76 17.93 2.73
N ASP A 65 6.79 18.39 1.96
CA ASP A 65 6.44 19.81 1.85
C ASP A 65 5.92 20.39 3.19
N HIS A 66 5.39 19.53 4.08
CA HIS A 66 4.86 19.90 5.40
C HIS A 66 5.69 19.38 6.58
N VAL A 67 6.95 18.97 6.37
CA VAL A 67 7.77 18.34 7.42
C VAL A 67 7.94 19.22 8.65
N GLU A 68 8.16 20.52 8.46
CA GLU A 68 8.32 21.48 9.57
C GLU A 68 7.05 21.56 10.42
N THR A 69 5.87 21.61 9.79
CA THR A 69 4.58 21.63 10.49
C THR A 69 4.34 20.33 11.26
N ILE A 70 4.70 19.18 10.70
CA ILE A 70 4.59 17.89 11.39
C ILE A 70 5.48 17.87 12.64
N LEU A 71 6.72 18.36 12.51
CA LEU A 71 7.66 18.43 13.63
C LEU A 71 7.24 19.45 14.69
N GLU A 72 6.69 20.60 14.30
CA GLU A 72 6.14 21.58 15.22
C GLU A 72 5.01 20.98 16.08
N GLN A 73 4.10 20.22 15.47
CA GLN A 73 3.03 19.50 16.19
C GLN A 73 3.57 18.44 17.16
N LEU A 74 4.77 17.93 16.90
CA LEU A 74 5.49 17.01 17.78
C LEU A 74 6.32 17.73 18.86
N GLY A 75 6.42 19.07 18.82
CA GLY A 75 7.31 19.84 19.69
C GLY A 75 8.79 19.63 19.35
N LEU A 76 9.10 19.35 18.09
CA LEU A 76 10.44 19.05 17.58
C LEU A 76 10.91 20.12 16.59
N THR A 77 12.21 20.35 16.55
CA THR A 77 12.87 21.24 15.58
C THR A 77 13.50 20.41 14.48
N TYR A 78 13.22 20.77 13.23
CA TYR A 78 13.84 20.15 12.05
C TYR A 78 15.37 20.28 12.09
N THR A 79 16.08 19.19 11.81
CA THR A 79 17.54 19.20 11.67
C THR A 79 17.94 18.76 10.28
N ASP A 80 17.56 17.55 9.87
CA ASP A 80 17.92 17.03 8.56
C ASP A 80 16.93 15.98 8.04
N LEU A 81 16.91 15.77 6.73
CA LEU A 81 16.13 14.74 6.06
C LEU A 81 17.04 13.57 5.69
N LEU A 82 16.75 12.38 6.22
CA LEU A 82 17.54 11.18 5.95
C LEU A 82 17.13 10.57 4.61
N ASP A 83 18.10 10.42 3.71
CA ASP A 83 17.88 9.76 2.43
C ASP A 83 18.04 8.23 2.54
N ARG A 84 17.82 7.53 1.43
CA ARG A 84 17.96 6.06 1.40
C ARG A 84 19.37 5.60 1.77
N ARG A 85 20.41 6.34 1.37
CA ARG A 85 21.80 6.01 1.67
C ARG A 85 22.05 6.15 3.18
N ASP A 86 21.50 7.17 3.81
CA ASP A 86 21.58 7.36 5.26
C ASP A 86 20.84 6.25 6.01
N LEU A 87 19.65 5.85 5.55
CA LEU A 87 18.90 4.72 6.13
C LEU A 87 19.65 3.39 6.00
N VAL A 88 20.32 3.15 4.87
CA VAL A 88 21.20 2.00 4.69
C VAL A 88 22.39 2.07 5.65
N GLY A 89 23.00 3.25 5.80
CA GLY A 89 24.07 3.49 6.76
C GLY A 89 23.66 3.24 8.21
N LEU A 90 22.44 3.67 8.58
CA LEU A 90 21.83 3.50 9.90
C LEU A 90 21.59 2.03 10.25
N LEU A 91 21.17 1.21 9.29
CA LEU A 91 21.03 -0.23 9.50
C LEU A 91 22.38 -0.96 9.50
N GLY A 92 23.36 -0.45 8.74
CA GLY A 92 24.73 -0.96 8.72
C GLY A 92 24.82 -2.48 8.55
N GLY A 93 25.73 -3.11 9.31
CA GLY A 93 25.94 -4.57 9.30
C GLY A 93 24.78 -5.38 9.89
N ALA A 94 23.89 -4.76 10.67
CA ALA A 94 22.79 -5.43 11.33
C ALA A 94 21.52 -5.51 10.46
N ALA A 95 21.61 -5.03 9.22
CA ALA A 95 20.59 -5.24 8.20
C ALA A 95 20.29 -6.74 8.00
N SER A 96 21.26 -7.65 8.22
CA SER A 96 21.10 -9.10 8.11
C SER A 96 20.11 -9.69 9.12
N ASP A 97 19.91 -9.02 10.25
CA ASP A 97 19.11 -9.51 11.37
C ASP A 97 17.62 -9.17 11.22
N ILE A 98 17.29 -8.38 10.19
CA ILE A 98 15.94 -7.97 9.85
C ILE A 98 15.48 -8.82 8.67
N ALA A 99 14.24 -9.32 8.75
CA ALA A 99 13.64 -10.06 7.65
C ALA A 99 13.69 -9.24 6.35
N ALA A 100 13.97 -9.89 5.21
CA ALA A 100 14.22 -9.17 3.97
C ALA A 100 13.06 -8.24 3.56
N HIS A 101 11.83 -8.65 3.82
CA HIS A 101 10.62 -7.85 3.56
C HIS A 101 10.58 -6.59 4.45
N ASP A 102 10.75 -6.74 5.77
CA ASP A 102 10.75 -5.62 6.72
C ASP A 102 11.86 -4.60 6.43
N ARG A 103 13.04 -5.08 6.03
CA ARG A 103 14.15 -4.21 5.62
C ARG A 103 13.84 -3.43 4.35
N GLN A 104 13.19 -4.07 3.38
CA GLN A 104 12.79 -3.40 2.15
C GLN A 104 11.69 -2.36 2.43
N ASP A 105 10.79 -2.63 3.36
CA ASP A 105 9.77 -1.69 3.82
C ASP A 105 10.41 -0.49 4.56
N PHE A 106 11.42 -0.73 5.42
CA PHE A 106 12.16 0.35 6.07
C PHE A 106 12.86 1.28 5.08
N PHE A 107 13.52 0.72 4.05
CA PHE A 107 14.16 1.53 2.99
C PHE A 107 13.17 2.22 2.06
N ARG A 108 11.89 1.85 2.14
CA ARG A 108 10.79 2.46 1.40
C ARG A 108 9.98 3.42 2.26
N ALA A 109 10.44 3.74 3.47
CA ALA A 109 9.79 4.73 4.30
C ALA A 109 9.58 6.03 3.52
N ASP A 110 8.38 6.61 3.63
CA ASP A 110 8.03 7.80 2.84
C ASP A 110 8.91 9.00 3.24
N LEU A 111 9.17 9.12 4.55
CA LEU A 111 9.94 10.20 5.13
C LEU A 111 10.57 9.78 6.46
N VAL A 112 11.87 9.99 6.63
CA VAL A 112 12.57 9.85 7.91
C VAL A 112 13.39 11.11 8.17
N VAL A 113 13.23 11.70 9.34
CA VAL A 113 13.77 13.04 9.64
C VAL A 113 14.59 12.98 10.92
N GLU A 114 15.78 13.56 10.93
CA GLU A 114 16.47 13.88 12.17
C GLU A 114 15.91 15.19 12.71
N ALA A 115 15.52 15.17 13.98
CA ALA A 115 14.92 16.30 14.66
C ALA A 115 15.49 16.44 16.07
N ARG A 116 15.21 17.58 16.71
CA ARG A 116 15.67 17.88 18.06
C ARG A 116 14.50 18.28 18.95
N ALA A 117 14.40 17.65 20.12
CA ALA A 117 13.42 18.02 21.13
C ALA A 117 13.81 19.32 21.85
N ALA A 118 12.86 19.93 22.58
CA ALA A 118 13.07 21.20 23.27
C ALA A 118 14.21 21.15 24.32
N ASP A 119 14.53 19.98 24.85
CA ASP A 119 15.64 19.74 25.78
C ASP A 119 17.01 19.57 25.09
N GLY A 120 17.05 19.64 23.75
CA GLY A 120 18.26 19.45 22.95
C GLY A 120 18.52 18.01 22.52
N THR A 121 17.70 17.04 22.94
CA THR A 121 17.86 15.63 22.59
C THR A 121 17.59 15.41 21.10
N ALA A 122 18.55 14.84 20.39
CA ALA A 122 18.38 14.43 19.00
C ALA A 122 17.52 13.15 18.92
N CYS A 123 16.59 13.11 17.99
CA CYS A 123 15.70 11.98 17.73
C CYS A 123 15.48 11.79 16.23
N HIS A 124 14.95 10.64 15.85
CA HIS A 124 14.57 10.36 14.46
C HIS A 124 13.08 10.14 14.37
N VAL A 125 12.40 10.83 13.45
CA VAL A 125 10.96 10.70 13.24
C VAL A 125 10.70 9.90 11.98
N ALA A 126 9.96 8.80 12.10
CA ALA A 126 9.47 8.05 10.95
C ALA A 126 8.06 8.52 10.57
N VAL A 127 7.90 8.97 9.33
CA VAL A 127 6.63 9.44 8.79
C VAL A 127 6.24 8.59 7.59
N GLU A 128 5.05 8.00 7.66
CA GLU A 128 4.46 7.21 6.57
C GLU A 128 3.25 7.94 6.06
N ALA A 129 3.27 8.26 4.77
CA ALA A 129 2.25 9.04 4.12
C ALA A 129 1.31 8.13 3.32
N GLU A 130 0.02 8.20 3.61
CA GLU A 130 -0.99 7.49 2.85
C GLU A 130 -2.13 8.43 2.47
N TYR A 131 -2.77 8.14 1.34
CA TYR A 131 -3.88 8.95 0.86
C TYR A 131 -5.10 8.88 1.80
N MET A 132 -5.32 7.71 2.41
CA MET A 132 -6.31 7.48 3.45
C MET A 132 -5.55 7.15 4.74
N ALA A 133 -5.95 7.72 5.88
CA ALA A 133 -5.37 7.38 7.18
C ALA A 133 -5.78 5.95 7.60
N THR A 134 -5.17 4.93 6.99
CA THR A 134 -5.45 3.53 7.34
C THR A 134 -4.57 3.06 8.49
N LEU A 135 -4.94 1.92 9.09
CA LEU A 135 -4.12 1.25 10.10
C LEU A 135 -2.74 0.86 9.54
N ARG A 136 -2.61 0.63 8.23
CA ARG A 136 -1.37 0.18 7.59
C ARG A 136 -0.26 1.22 7.66
N ALA A 137 -0.54 2.49 7.31
CA ALA A 137 0.44 3.56 7.45
C ALA A 137 0.87 3.77 8.90
N SER A 138 -0.09 3.69 9.83
CA SER A 138 0.17 3.80 11.27
C SER A 138 1.06 2.66 11.80
N ASP A 139 0.84 1.43 11.33
CA ASP A 139 1.67 0.27 11.69
C ASP A 139 3.06 0.34 11.07
N ARG A 140 3.20 0.80 9.82
CA ARG A 140 4.50 1.02 9.18
C ARG A 140 5.31 2.12 9.90
N ALA A 141 4.67 3.24 10.24
CA ALA A 141 5.37 4.36 10.89
C ALA A 141 5.92 3.92 12.26
N ARG A 142 5.12 3.19 13.04
CA ARG A 142 5.55 2.60 14.32
C ARG A 142 6.70 1.63 14.16
N ARG A 143 6.62 0.73 13.18
CA ARG A 143 7.66 -0.27 12.92
C ARG A 143 8.98 0.40 12.55
N ASN A 144 8.93 1.39 11.65
CA ASN A 144 10.09 2.15 11.21
C ASN A 144 10.70 2.96 12.35
N ALA A 145 9.87 3.59 13.19
CA ALA A 145 10.32 4.21 14.43
C ALA A 145 10.97 3.20 15.39
N GLY A 146 10.41 2.00 15.55
CA GLY A 146 11.02 0.93 16.33
C GLY A 146 12.42 0.56 15.84
N TYR A 147 12.60 0.42 14.52
CA TYR A 147 13.93 0.19 13.94
C TYR A 147 14.89 1.35 14.21
N LEU A 148 14.44 2.60 14.07
CA LEU A 148 15.27 3.77 14.36
C LEU A 148 15.68 3.82 15.84
N ALA A 149 14.74 3.55 16.75
CA ALA A 149 15.00 3.54 18.18
C ALA A 149 15.99 2.45 18.58
N ASP A 150 15.78 1.23 18.08
CA ASP A 150 16.64 0.08 18.37
C ASP A 150 18.07 0.28 17.80
N ARG A 151 18.21 1.01 16.68
CA ARG A 151 19.51 1.19 16.00
C ARG A 151 20.30 2.40 16.46
N THR A 152 19.61 3.48 16.81
CA THR A 152 20.26 4.72 17.21
C THR A 152 20.38 4.86 18.73
N GLY A 153 19.68 4.02 19.49
CA GLY A 153 19.56 4.14 20.94
C GLY A 153 18.84 5.43 21.38
N ARG A 154 18.21 6.14 20.44
CA ARG A 154 17.50 7.41 20.67
C ARG A 154 16.00 7.19 20.58
N PRO A 155 15.18 8.02 21.25
CA PRO A 155 13.74 8.00 21.04
C PRO A 155 13.41 8.20 19.56
N ALA A 156 12.41 7.48 19.06
CA ALA A 156 11.95 7.64 17.69
C ALA A 156 10.42 7.82 17.65
N PRO A 157 9.94 9.05 17.47
CA PRO A 157 8.52 9.30 17.24
C PRO A 157 8.06 8.71 15.91
N SER A 158 6.80 8.29 15.85
CA SER A 158 6.14 7.83 14.62
C SER A 158 4.94 8.71 14.29
N TRP A 159 4.77 9.03 13.01
CA TRP A 159 3.65 9.83 12.53
C TRP A 159 3.03 9.25 11.25
N PRO A 160 1.76 8.80 11.26
CA PRO A 160 1.04 8.53 10.03
C PRO A 160 0.58 9.87 9.42
N ALA A 161 1.17 10.27 8.30
CA ALA A 161 0.72 11.42 7.54
C ALA A 161 -0.43 11.01 6.61
N CYS A 162 -1.49 11.81 6.59
CA CYS A 162 -2.61 11.61 5.67
C CYS A 162 -2.75 12.82 4.76
N ALA A 163 -2.89 12.60 3.45
CA ALA A 163 -3.05 13.69 2.49
C ALA A 163 -4.33 14.53 2.70
N SER A 164 -5.33 13.97 3.41
CA SER A 164 -6.63 14.64 3.65
C SER A 164 -6.81 15.23 5.04
N THR A 165 -5.91 14.98 5.99
CA THR A 165 -6.13 15.36 7.39
C THR A 165 -4.82 15.65 8.14
N THR A 166 -4.61 16.92 8.49
CA THR A 166 -3.60 17.41 9.44
C THR A 166 -3.86 16.96 10.91
N THR A 167 -4.77 16.00 11.15
CA THR A 167 -5.31 15.67 12.47
C THR A 167 -4.92 14.29 13.03
N CYS A 168 -3.91 13.61 12.46
CA CYS A 168 -3.41 12.37 13.04
C CYS A 168 -2.68 12.64 14.37
N ARG A 169 -2.83 11.75 15.37
CA ARG A 169 -2.13 11.87 16.66
C ARG A 169 -0.76 11.18 16.61
N PRO A 170 0.30 11.80 17.18
CA PRO A 170 1.63 11.21 17.25
C PRO A 170 1.74 10.09 18.27
N TRP A 171 2.54 9.06 17.95
CA TRP A 171 2.81 7.96 18.86
C TRP A 171 4.32 7.87 19.12
N TRP A 172 4.69 7.66 20.38
CA TRP A 172 6.08 7.65 20.83
C TRP A 172 6.60 6.24 21.01
N THR A 173 7.73 5.92 20.37
CA THR A 173 8.46 4.68 20.63
C THR A 173 9.67 5.01 21.50
N PRO A 174 9.72 4.55 22.78
CA PRO A 174 10.88 4.78 23.63
C PRO A 174 12.09 4.00 23.09
N ALA A 175 13.29 4.54 23.30
CA ALA A 175 14.51 3.78 23.06
C ALA A 175 14.52 2.54 23.96
N ARG A 176 14.73 1.35 23.40
CA ARG A 176 15.04 0.18 24.24
C ARG A 176 16.37 0.47 24.93
N SER A 177 16.38 0.41 26.25
CA SER A 177 17.65 0.32 26.97
C SER A 177 18.33 -0.96 26.51
N THR A 178 19.41 -0.83 25.75
CA THR A 178 20.32 -1.95 25.52
C THR A 178 21.00 -2.25 26.84
N GLY A 179 20.29 -2.97 27.71
CA GLY A 179 20.87 -3.64 28.84
C GLY A 179 21.85 -4.67 28.30
N THR A 180 23.13 -4.36 28.37
CA THR A 180 24.19 -5.36 28.36
C THR A 180 23.85 -6.45 29.38
N ARG A 181 23.68 -7.68 28.88
CA ARG A 181 24.04 -8.90 29.60
C ARG A 181 24.94 -9.70 28.69
#